data_AF-J6IDZ0-F1
#
_entry.id   AF-J6IDZ0-F1
#
_cell.length_a   1.000
_cell.length_b   1.000
_cell.length_c   1.000
_cell.angle_alpha   90.00
_cell.angle_beta   90.00
_cell.angle_gamma   90.00
#
_symmetry.space_group_name_H-M   'P 1'
#
loop_
_entity.id
_entity.type
_entity.pdbx_description
1 polymer ?
#
loop_
_entity_poly.entity_id
_entity_poly.type
_entity_poly.pdbx_seq_one_letter_code
_entity_poly.pdbx_strand_id
1 'polypeptide(L)' 'MSALISNDEVLRLTDKIQSLSKKSAVNRPVSTSSLMNYIKCHSGNIRNTAILNQVRDELIRRGVIAVYEKTVVWR' A
#
# COMPACT_ATOMS: atom_id res chain seq x y z
N MET A 1 2.04 -6.59 25.37
CA MET A 1 2.16 -7.35 24.11
C MET A 1 1.41 -6.57 23.03
N SER A 2 2.09 -5.59 22.42
CA SER A 2 1.60 -4.98 21.18
C SER A 2 1.45 -6.10 20.17
N ALA A 3 0.25 -6.30 19.63
CA ALA A 3 0.00 -7.30 18.60
C ALA A 3 1.08 -7.11 17.52
N LEU A 4 1.99 -8.09 17.41
CA LEU A 4 2.98 -8.14 16.36
C LEU A 4 2.17 -8.26 15.07
N ILE A 5 1.90 -7.12 14.43
CA ILE A 5 1.52 -7.12 13.04
C ILE A 5 2.61 -7.92 12.35
N SER A 6 2.27 -9.05 11.75
CA SER A 6 3.28 -9.90 11.14
C SER A 6 3.89 -9.11 9.99
N ASN A 7 5.18 -8.78 10.09
CA ASN A 7 5.92 -8.10 9.02
C ASN A 7 5.73 -8.82 7.68
N ASP A 8 5.51 -10.13 7.70
CA ASP A 8 5.22 -10.95 6.53
C ASP A 8 3.95 -10.53 5.80
N GLU A 9 2.91 -10.11 6.52
CA GLU A 9 1.66 -9.63 5.93
C GLU A 9 1.87 -8.30 5.20
N VAL A 10 2.60 -7.37 5.81
CA VAL A 10 2.97 -6.09 5.20
C VAL A 10 3.79 -6.32 3.94
N LEU A 11 4.80 -7.20 3.99
CA LEU A 11 5.64 -7.51 2.84
C LEU A 11 4.83 -8.18 1.73
N ARG A 12 4.02 -9.19 2.04
CA ARG A 12 3.15 -9.88 1.07
C ARG A 12 2.15 -8.95 0.40
N LEU A 13 1.53 -8.06 1.17
CA LEU A 13 0.61 -7.06 0.61
C LEU A 13 1.36 -6.06 -0.27
N THR A 14 2.54 -5.63 0.15
CA THR A 14 3.36 -4.72 -0.64
C THR A 14 3.77 -5.35 -1.98
N ASP A 15 4.24 -6.60 -1.98
CA ASP A 15 4.59 -7.35 -3.19
C ASP A 15 3.39 -7.49 -4.14
N LYS A 16 2.22 -7.81 -3.58
CA LYS A 16 0.96 -7.91 -4.34
C LYS A 16 0.60 -6.57 -5.00
N ILE A 17 0.61 -5.48 -4.24
CA ILE A 17 0.27 -4.14 -4.75
C ILE A 17 1.26 -3.70 -5.83
N GLN A 18 2.56 -3.90 -5.61
CA GLN A 18 3.60 -3.60 -6.60
C GLN A 18 3.47 -4.45 -7.86
N SER A 19 3.12 -5.73 -7.74
CA SER A 19 2.87 -6.60 -8.88
C SER A 19 1.67 -6.12 -9.71
N LEU A 20 0.57 -5.75 -9.04
CA LEU A 20 -0.63 -5.24 -9.69
C LEU A 20 -0.40 -3.91 -10.41
N SER A 21 0.38 -3.01 -9.83
CA SER A 21 0.67 -1.70 -10.43
C SER A 21 1.46 -1.82 -11.74
N LYS A 22 2.34 -2.83 -11.85
CA LYS A 22 3.09 -3.15 -13.08
C LYS A 22 2.21 -3.73 -14.19
N LYS A 23 1.08 -4.37 -13.84
CA LYS A 23 0.18 -4.98 -14.83
C LYS A 23 -0.65 -3.96 -15.60
N SER A 24 -1.05 -2.85 -14.98
CA SER A 24 -1.88 -1.84 -15.66
C SER A 24 -1.86 -0.48 -14.98
N ALA A 25 -2.02 0.58 -15.77
CA ALA A 25 -2.19 1.95 -15.28
C ALA A 25 -3.40 2.13 -14.36
N VAL A 26 -4.46 1.35 -14.54
CA VAL A 26 -5.66 1.44 -13.67
C VAL A 26 -5.40 0.99 -12.23
N ASN A 27 -4.32 0.22 -12.00
CA ASN A 27 -3.89 -0.25 -10.68
C ASN A 27 -2.96 0.75 -9.98
N ARG A 28 -2.87 2.00 -10.48
CA ARG A 28 -2.01 3.05 -9.94
C ARG A 28 -2.85 4.21 -9.39
N PRO A 29 -3.45 4.07 -8.19
CA PRO A 29 -4.14 5.16 -7.51
C PRO A 29 -3.29 6.44 -7.43
N VAL A 30 -3.87 7.58 -7.82
CA VAL A 30 -3.17 8.86 -7.91
C VAL A 30 -3.36 9.76 -6.69
N SER A 31 -4.22 9.37 -5.74
CA SER A 31 -4.44 10.10 -4.49
C SER A 31 -4.16 9.22 -3.27
N THR A 32 -3.83 9.85 -2.15
CA THR A 32 -3.59 9.16 -0.88
C THR A 32 -4.83 8.39 -0.43
N SER A 33 -6.02 8.99 -0.50
CA SER A 33 -7.29 8.34 -0.15
C SER A 33 -7.57 7.11 -1.04
N SER A 34 -7.37 7.23 -2.35
CA SER A 34 -7.54 6.12 -3.28
C SER A 34 -6.52 5.01 -3.04
N LEU A 35 -5.26 5.36 -2.72
CA LEU A 35 -4.23 4.40 -2.37
C LEU A 35 -4.61 3.61 -1.10
N MET A 36 -5.03 4.30 -0.04
CA MET A 36 -5.41 3.65 1.22
C MET A 36 -6.62 2.72 1.03
N ASN A 37 -7.63 3.16 0.27
CA ASN A 37 -8.77 2.31 -0.09
C ASN A 37 -8.34 1.11 -0.94
N TYR A 38 -7.42 1.32 -1.88
CA TYR A 38 -6.88 0.25 -2.72
C TYR A 38 -6.14 -0.81 -1.90
N ILE A 39 -5.24 -0.40 -0.99
CA ILE A 39 -4.54 -1.33 -0.08
C ILE A 39 -5.55 -2.08 0.79
N LYS A 40 -6.55 -1.36 1.33
CA LYS A 40 -7.63 -1.95 2.15
C LYS A 40 -8.40 -3.03 1.40
N CYS A 41 -8.81 -2.79 0.15
CA CYS A 41 -9.48 -3.80 -0.67
C CYS A 41 -8.61 -5.05 -0.88
N HIS A 42 -7.31 -4.88 -1.08
CA HIS A 42 -6.40 -6.00 -1.36
C HIS A 42 -5.92 -6.74 -0.10
N SER A 43 -6.10 -6.13 1.08
CA SER A 43 -5.87 -6.74 2.40
C SER A 43 -6.99 -7.67 2.88
N GLY A 44 -8.07 -7.84 2.10
CA GLY A 44 -9.26 -8.56 2.57
C GLY A 44 -10.14 -7.72 3.50
N ASN A 45 -10.12 -6.39 3.31
CA ASN A 45 -10.92 -5.42 4.08
C ASN A 45 -10.53 -5.31 5.57
N ILE A 46 -9.26 -5.54 5.87
CA ILE A 46 -8.71 -5.33 7.21
C ILE A 46 -8.91 -3.86 7.60
N ARG A 47 -9.59 -3.64 8.74
CA ARG A 47 -9.82 -2.29 9.31
C ARG A 47 -8.63 -1.78 10.11
N ASN A 48 -7.56 -2.57 10.24
CA ASN A 48 -6.36 -2.17 10.94
C ASN A 48 -5.57 -1.13 10.12
N THR A 49 -5.74 0.13 10.51
CA THR A 49 -5.09 1.27 9.87
C THR A 49 -3.57 1.24 9.98
N ALA A 50 -3.01 0.59 11.00
CA ALA A 50 -1.57 0.46 11.15
C ALA A 50 -0.94 -0.36 10.01
N ILE A 51 -1.56 -1.47 9.61
CA ILE A 51 -1.11 -2.30 8.48
C ILE A 51 -1.14 -1.51 7.18
N LEU A 52 -2.22 -0.76 6.94
CA LEU A 52 -2.38 0.04 5.72
C LEU A 52 -1.28 1.11 5.62
N ASN A 53 -0.97 1.77 6.74
CA ASN A 53 0.10 2.76 6.81
C ASN A 53 1.47 2.10 6.58
N GLN A 54 1.74 0.96 7.21
CA GLN A 54 2.99 0.23 7.02
C GLN A 54 3.20 -0.23 5.57
N VAL A 55 2.14 -0.68 4.88
CA VAL A 55 2.23 -1.03 3.45
C VAL A 55 2.53 0.21 2.60
N ARG A 56 1.89 1.35 2.89
CA ARG A 56 2.21 2.62 2.21
C ARG A 56 3.66 3.01 2.43
N ASP A 57 4.15 2.95 3.67
CA ASP A 57 5.51 3.34 4.02
C ASP A 57 6.53 2.40 3.37
N GLU A 58 6.22 1.10 3.30
CA GLU A 58 7.06 0.12 2.62
C GLU A 58 7.11 0.33 1.10
N LEU A 59 5.99 0.71 0.46
CA LEU A 59 5.97 1.10 -0.95
C LEU A 59 6.85 2.34 -1.22
N ILE A 60 6.86 3.30 -0.31
CA ILE A 60 7.73 4.49 -0.38
C ILE A 60 9.20 4.09 -0.18
N ARG A 61 9.49 3.28 0.85
CA ARG A 61 10.84 2.80 1.18
C ARG A 61 11.47 2.03 0.02
N ARG A 62 10.68 1.25 -0.71
CA ARG A 62 11.10 0.52 -1.92
C ARG A 62 11.21 1.40 -3.17
N GLY A 63 10.80 2.66 -3.11
CA GLY A 63 10.77 3.56 -4.25
C GLY A 63 9.73 3.20 -5.30
N VAL A 64 8.68 2.45 -4.95
CA VAL A 64 7.57 2.12 -5.87
C VAL A 64 6.66 3.32 -6.07
N ILE A 65 6.48 4.12 -5.02
CA ILE A 65 5.69 5.35 -5.06
C ILE A 65 6.43 6.50 -4.38
N ALA A 66 6.06 7.72 -4.77
CA ALA A 66 6.28 8.93 -4.00
C ALA A 66 4.92 9.50 -3.60
N VAL A 67 4.83 10.05 -2.38
CA VAL A 67 3.61 10.67 -1.88
C VAL A 67 3.85 12.12 -1.54
N TYR A 68 3.08 13.00 -2.17
CA TYR A 68 2.95 14.42 -1.87
C TYR A 68 1.57 14.65 -1.22
N GLU A 69 1.37 15.76 -0.52
CA GLU A 69 0.18 16.07 0.32
C GLU A 69 -1.07 15.19 0.06
N LYS A 70 -1.65 15.28 -1.14
CA LYS A 70 -2.83 14.52 -1.56
C LYS A 70 -2.60 13.62 -2.77
N THR A 71 -1.37 13.56 -3.30
CA THR A 71 -1.06 12.95 -4.59
C THR A 71 -0.06 11.82 -4.44
N VAL A 72 -0.28 10.73 -5.18
CA VAL A 72 0.60 9.57 -5.25
C VAL A 72 1.15 9.46 -6.67
N VAL A 73 2.47 9.39 -6.79
CA VAL A 73 3.17 9.18 -8.06
C VAL A 73 3.82 7.81 -8.04
N TRP A 74 3.54 6.99 -9.05
CA TRP A 74 4.12 5.66 -9.21
C TRP A 74 5.39 5.71 -10.05
N ARG A 75 6.43 5.00 -9.62
CA ARG A 75 7.73 4.91 -10.30
C ARG A 75 7.88 3.59 -11.05
#